data_AF-A0A366MI05-F1
#
_entry.id   AF-A0A366MI05-F1
#
_cell.length_a   1.000
_cell.length_b   1.000
_cell.length_c   1.000
_cell.angle_alpha   90.00
_cell.angle_beta   90.00
_cell.angle_gamma   90.00
#
_symmetry.space_group_name_H-M   'P 1'
#
loop_
_entity.id
_entity.type
_entity.pdbx_description
1 polymer ?
#
loop_
_entity_poly.entity_id
_entity_poly.type
_entity_poly.pdbx_seq_one_letter_code
_entity_poly.pdbx_strand_id
1 'polypeptide(L)'
;MKIFMSIFFLLFFTLNADFVNSSLIDKVEAKYGKFAKNRFVALNNLLEKNKSSDLNTKLEKVNDFFNGVKYASDQSIYGVSDYWANPYEMLARDKADCEDYVIAKYFALEYLGIPTSKMFLTYVRVKASNEAHMVLTYFETPNSEPLILDNLKKSIQPASKRTDLVPVFNFNPNILKGEKTAAHKKWDTLIKNYKGQKI
;
A
#
# COMPACT_ATOMS: atom_id res chain seq x y z
N MET A 1 49.14 8.45 -34.13
CA MET A 1 48.79 8.73 -32.72
C MET A 1 47.39 8.16 -32.48
N LYS A 2 47.25 6.99 -31.82
CA LYS A 2 45.95 6.35 -31.56
C LYS A 2 45.48 6.75 -30.16
N ILE A 3 44.41 7.52 -30.07
CA ILE A 3 43.80 7.94 -28.81
C ILE A 3 42.94 6.77 -28.31
N PHE A 4 43.33 6.16 -27.19
CA PHE A 4 42.50 5.20 -26.46
C PHE A 4 41.48 5.98 -25.64
N MET A 5 40.20 5.88 -26.02
CA MET A 5 39.09 6.47 -25.27
C MET A 5 38.59 5.43 -24.25
N SER A 6 39.11 5.51 -23.03
CA SER A 6 38.64 4.67 -21.93
C SER A 6 37.26 5.14 -21.48
N ILE A 7 36.23 4.35 -21.77
CA ILE A 7 34.87 4.57 -21.27
C ILE A 7 34.83 4.11 -19.82
N PHE A 8 34.70 5.06 -18.89
CA PHE A 8 34.54 4.78 -17.46
C PHE A 8 33.07 4.48 -17.17
N PHE A 9 32.72 3.21 -17.00
CA PHE A 9 31.38 2.78 -16.66
C PHE A 9 31.17 2.92 -15.14
N LEU A 10 30.56 4.03 -14.70
CA LEU A 10 30.15 4.22 -13.30
C LEU A 10 28.93 3.33 -13.01
N LEU A 11 29.17 2.18 -12.39
CA LEU A 11 28.12 1.36 -11.78
C LEU A 11 27.60 2.07 -10.52
N PHE A 12 26.48 2.78 -10.66
CA PHE A 12 25.73 3.28 -9.52
C PHE A 12 24.99 2.10 -8.85
N PHE A 13 25.57 1.55 -7.79
CA PHE A 13 24.84 0.67 -6.88
C PHE A 13 23.91 1.53 -6.01
N THR A 14 22.62 1.54 -6.33
CA THR A 14 21.61 2.09 -5.41
C THR A 14 21.43 1.10 -4.26
N LEU A 15 21.97 1.43 -3.08
CA LEU A 15 21.59 0.77 -1.83
C LEU A 15 20.12 1.12 -1.55
N ASN A 16 19.20 0.29 -2.03
CA ASN A 16 17.80 0.41 -1.66
C ASN A 16 17.63 -0.11 -0.24
N ALA A 17 17.33 0.78 0.70
CA ALA A 17 16.97 0.37 2.05
C ALA A 17 15.74 -0.55 2.02
N ASP A 18 15.72 -1.56 2.90
CA ASP A 18 14.57 -2.43 3.06
C ASP A 18 13.30 -1.63 3.41
N PHE A 19 12.14 -2.13 2.97
CA PHE A 19 10.85 -1.53 3.34
C PHE A 19 10.64 -1.51 4.85
N VAL A 20 11.10 -2.56 5.54
CA VAL A 20 11.21 -2.65 7.00
C VAL A 20 12.66 -2.87 7.37
N ASN A 21 13.27 -1.96 8.15
CA ASN A 21 14.61 -2.18 8.67
C ASN A 21 14.63 -3.18 9.86
N SER A 22 15.81 -3.73 10.15
CA SER A 22 16.02 -4.70 11.24
C SER A 22 15.58 -4.18 12.61
N SER A 23 15.85 -2.91 12.93
CA SER A 23 15.45 -2.33 14.22
C SER A 23 13.93 -2.36 14.43
N LEU A 24 13.15 -2.10 13.38
CA LEU A 24 11.70 -2.20 13.45
C LEU A 24 11.23 -3.66 13.59
N ILE A 25 11.87 -4.60 12.90
CA ILE A 25 11.58 -6.03 13.03
C ILE A 25 11.80 -6.50 14.48
N ASP A 26 12.89 -6.09 15.11
CA ASP A 26 13.20 -6.45 16.51
C ASP A 26 12.18 -5.84 17.48
N LYS A 27 11.77 -4.57 17.27
CA LYS A 27 10.70 -3.93 18.05
C LYS A 27 9.37 -4.69 17.94
N VAL A 28 9.03 -5.14 16.74
CA VAL A 28 7.82 -5.94 16.49
C VAL A 28 7.89 -7.28 17.19
N GLU A 29 9.02 -7.98 17.13
CA GLU A 29 9.20 -9.25 17.84
C GLU A 29 9.03 -9.07 19.34
N ALA A 30 9.66 -8.05 19.93
CA ALA A 30 9.58 -7.77 21.35
C ALA A 30 8.15 -7.45 21.81
N LYS A 31 7.36 -6.75 20.98
CA LYS A 31 6.00 -6.30 21.34
C LYS A 31 4.89 -7.29 20.98
N TYR A 32 4.99 -7.96 19.83
CA TYR A 32 3.92 -8.78 19.24
C TYR A 32 4.34 -10.23 18.99
N GLY A 33 5.59 -10.59 19.28
CA GLY A 33 6.10 -11.96 19.20
C GLY A 33 6.55 -12.39 17.80
N LYS A 34 7.05 -13.62 17.73
CA LYS A 34 7.73 -14.19 16.54
C LYS A 34 6.84 -14.28 15.30
N PHE A 35 5.54 -14.54 15.46
CA PHE A 35 4.61 -14.58 14.33
C PHE A 35 4.46 -13.20 13.66
N ALA A 36 4.44 -12.12 14.45
CA ALA A 36 4.44 -10.77 13.90
C ALA A 36 5.74 -10.47 13.16
N LYS A 37 6.90 -10.79 13.75
CA LYS A 37 8.19 -10.70 13.06
C LYS A 37 8.19 -11.41 11.71
N ASN A 38 7.68 -12.65 11.66
CA ASN A 38 7.65 -13.44 10.43
C ASN A 38 6.85 -12.75 9.31
N ARG A 39 5.76 -12.03 9.63
CA ARG A 39 5.00 -11.26 8.63
C ARG A 39 5.81 -10.11 8.05
N PHE A 40 6.59 -9.40 8.86
CA PHE A 40 7.45 -8.31 8.40
C PHE A 40 8.60 -8.83 7.53
N VAL A 41 9.23 -9.93 7.94
CA VAL A 41 10.25 -10.61 7.13
C VAL A 41 9.67 -11.09 5.80
N ALA A 42 8.45 -11.67 5.83
CA ALA A 42 7.76 -12.10 4.62
C ALA A 42 7.44 -10.93 3.67
N LEU A 43 7.05 -9.76 4.20
CA LEU A 43 6.84 -8.57 3.39
C LEU A 43 8.14 -8.13 2.71
N ASN A 44 9.25 -7.99 3.46
CA ASN A 44 10.54 -7.63 2.86
C ASN A 44 10.95 -8.60 1.75
N ASN A 45 10.84 -9.92 2.00
CA ASN A 45 11.17 -10.94 1.01
C ASN A 45 10.28 -10.85 -0.24
N LEU A 46 8.98 -10.59 -0.06
CA LEU A 46 8.05 -10.42 -1.18
C LEU A 46 8.42 -9.18 -1.99
N LEU A 47 8.67 -8.05 -1.34
CA LEU A 47 9.02 -6.81 -2.04
C LEU A 47 10.36 -6.96 -2.77
N GLU A 48 11.36 -7.57 -2.12
CA GLU A 48 12.67 -7.74 -2.75
C GLU A 48 12.58 -8.66 -3.99
N LYS A 49 11.88 -9.79 -3.87
CA LYS A 49 11.69 -10.71 -4.99
C LYS A 49 11.01 -10.05 -6.21
N ASN A 50 10.19 -9.02 -6.00
CA ASN A 50 9.39 -8.41 -7.05
C ASN A 50 9.86 -7.01 -7.49
N LYS A 51 11.03 -6.51 -7.05
CA LYS A 51 11.55 -5.19 -7.48
C LYS A 51 11.67 -5.09 -9.01
N SER A 52 12.13 -6.17 -9.65
CA SER A 52 12.35 -6.25 -11.10
C SER A 52 11.22 -6.93 -11.88
N SER A 53 10.10 -7.25 -11.22
CA SER A 53 8.94 -7.86 -11.89
C SER A 53 8.20 -6.84 -12.77
N ASP A 54 7.42 -7.35 -13.73
CA ASP A 54 6.50 -6.54 -14.50
C ASP A 54 5.37 -5.96 -13.62
N LEU A 55 4.68 -4.95 -14.16
CA LEU A 55 3.63 -4.23 -13.46
C LEU A 55 2.52 -5.16 -12.92
N ASN A 56 2.00 -6.07 -13.75
CA ASN A 56 0.88 -6.92 -13.34
C ASN A 56 1.30 -7.83 -12.19
N THR A 57 2.48 -8.44 -12.30
CA THR A 57 3.05 -9.25 -11.21
C THR A 57 3.20 -8.43 -9.92
N LYS A 58 3.69 -7.18 -9.98
CA LYS A 58 3.80 -6.31 -8.79
C LYS A 58 2.43 -6.05 -8.16
N LEU A 59 1.44 -5.68 -8.97
CA LEU A 59 0.07 -5.41 -8.51
C LEU A 59 -0.54 -6.66 -7.84
N GLU A 60 -0.44 -7.82 -8.50
CA GLU A 60 -0.98 -9.08 -8.00
C GLU A 60 -0.32 -9.51 -6.69
N LYS A 61 1.03 -9.54 -6.63
CA LYS A 61 1.74 -10.00 -5.43
C LYS A 61 1.49 -9.12 -4.22
N VAL A 62 1.45 -7.80 -4.41
CA VAL A 62 1.12 -6.88 -3.32
C VAL A 62 -0.34 -7.06 -2.88
N ASN A 63 -1.27 -7.14 -3.83
CA ASN A 63 -2.68 -7.32 -3.53
C ASN A 63 -2.96 -8.63 -2.78
N ASP A 64 -2.39 -9.74 -3.23
CA ASP A 64 -2.53 -11.06 -2.62
C ASP A 64 -1.93 -11.10 -1.20
N PHE A 65 -0.75 -10.50 -1.02
CA PHE A 65 -0.07 -10.48 0.27
C PHE A 65 -0.94 -9.81 1.35
N PHE A 66 -1.41 -8.60 1.08
CA PHE A 66 -2.21 -7.87 2.07
C PHE A 66 -3.60 -8.47 2.24
N ASN A 67 -4.19 -9.07 1.19
CA ASN A 67 -5.46 -9.81 1.28
C ASN A 67 -5.36 -11.11 2.10
N GLY A 68 -4.17 -11.47 2.60
CA GLY A 68 -3.98 -12.51 3.62
C GLY A 68 -4.22 -12.05 5.06
N VAL A 69 -4.22 -10.73 5.32
CA VAL A 69 -4.55 -10.16 6.63
C VAL A 69 -6.05 -10.35 6.91
N LYS A 70 -6.42 -10.46 8.20
CA LYS A 70 -7.81 -10.66 8.60
C LYS A 70 -8.56 -9.34 8.64
N TYR A 71 -9.80 -9.34 8.14
CA TYR A 71 -10.66 -8.17 8.29
C TYR A 71 -11.16 -8.03 9.73
N ALA A 72 -11.10 -6.82 10.28
CA ALA A 72 -11.76 -6.42 11.54
C ALA A 72 -11.95 -4.90 11.56
N SER A 73 -13.00 -4.39 12.21
CA SER A 73 -13.25 -2.96 12.29
C SER A 73 -12.25 -2.24 13.22
N ASP A 74 -12.01 -0.95 12.97
CA ASP A 74 -11.20 -0.12 13.85
C ASP A 74 -11.64 -0.13 15.30
N GLN A 75 -12.96 -0.14 15.54
CA GLN A 75 -13.48 -0.19 16.90
C GLN A 75 -12.98 -1.43 17.65
N SER A 76 -12.85 -2.57 16.95
CA SER A 76 -12.30 -3.80 17.52
C SER A 76 -10.77 -3.80 17.62
N ILE A 77 -10.05 -3.08 16.76
CA ILE A 77 -8.58 -3.11 16.69
C ILE A 77 -7.96 -2.02 17.59
N TYR A 78 -8.48 -0.79 17.47
CA TYR A 78 -7.92 0.43 18.06
C TYR A 78 -8.84 1.10 19.08
N GLY A 79 -10.09 0.65 19.21
CA GLY A 79 -11.07 1.21 20.16
C GLY A 79 -11.65 2.57 19.75
N VAL A 80 -11.36 3.01 18.53
CA VAL A 80 -11.84 4.25 17.92
C VAL A 80 -12.41 3.95 16.54
N SER A 81 -13.20 4.85 15.97
CA SER A 81 -13.71 4.70 14.60
C SER A 81 -12.77 5.36 13.58
N ASP A 82 -12.61 4.75 12.41
CA ASP A 82 -12.08 5.37 11.19
C ASP A 82 -10.63 5.88 11.40
N TYR A 83 -9.81 4.98 11.95
CA TYR A 83 -8.39 5.10 12.25
C TYR A 83 -7.57 4.53 11.11
N TRP A 84 -6.80 5.39 10.45
CA TRP A 84 -5.96 4.95 9.33
C TRP A 84 -4.65 4.38 9.84
N ALA A 85 -4.53 3.06 9.81
CA ALA A 85 -3.33 2.36 10.21
C ALA A 85 -2.28 2.41 9.11
N ASN A 86 -1.03 2.62 9.51
CA ASN A 86 0.08 2.46 8.59
C ASN A 86 0.39 0.96 8.32
N PRO A 87 1.16 0.61 7.27
CA PRO A 87 1.44 -0.79 6.93
C PRO A 87 2.04 -1.62 8.08
N TYR A 88 2.82 -0.98 8.97
CA TYR A 88 3.42 -1.65 10.12
C TYR A 88 2.39 -1.94 11.22
N GLU A 89 1.46 -1.02 11.48
CA GLU A 89 0.39 -1.23 12.47
C GLU A 89 -0.54 -2.38 12.05
N MET A 90 -0.90 -2.45 10.76
CA MET A 90 -1.67 -3.54 10.15
C MET A 90 -0.96 -4.88 10.32
N LEU A 91 0.30 -4.98 9.87
CA LEU A 91 1.05 -6.25 9.94
C LEU A 91 1.36 -6.68 11.37
N ALA A 92 1.59 -5.75 12.28
CA ALA A 92 1.85 -6.07 13.67
C ALA A 92 0.64 -6.76 14.31
N ARG A 93 -0.57 -6.24 14.07
CA ARG A 93 -1.83 -6.75 14.65
C ARG A 93 -2.49 -7.87 13.86
N ASP A 94 -2.08 -8.09 12.60
CA ASP A 94 -2.69 -9.07 11.69
C ASP A 94 -4.21 -8.83 11.48
N LYS A 95 -4.59 -7.55 11.52
CA LYS A 95 -5.97 -7.09 11.37
C LYS A 95 -5.98 -5.74 10.65
N ALA A 96 -7.03 -5.51 9.86
CA ALA A 96 -7.25 -4.28 9.09
C ALA A 96 -8.73 -4.16 8.71
N ASP A 97 -9.21 -2.94 8.53
CA ASP A 97 -10.43 -2.66 7.77
C ASP A 97 -10.10 -2.14 6.36
N CYS A 98 -11.08 -1.57 5.63
CA CYS A 98 -10.97 -1.40 4.19
C CYS A 98 -9.85 -0.44 3.76
N GLU A 99 -9.71 0.71 4.41
CA GLU A 99 -8.69 1.70 4.12
C GLU A 99 -7.28 1.17 4.40
N ASP A 100 -7.11 0.35 5.43
CA ASP A 100 -5.81 -0.17 5.86
C ASP A 100 -5.21 -1.06 4.75
N TYR A 101 -6.03 -1.89 4.08
CA TYR A 101 -5.56 -2.66 2.91
C TYR A 101 -5.11 -1.74 1.79
N VAL A 102 -5.85 -0.67 1.51
CA VAL A 102 -5.58 0.25 0.42
C VAL A 102 -4.29 1.02 0.68
N ILE A 103 -4.12 1.52 1.90
CA ILE A 103 -2.90 2.18 2.40
C ILE A 103 -1.71 1.24 2.28
N ALA A 104 -1.81 0.01 2.80
CA ALA A 104 -0.71 -0.92 2.81
C ALA A 104 -0.26 -1.31 1.40
N LYS A 105 -1.22 -1.56 0.50
CA LYS A 105 -0.95 -1.79 -0.92
C LYS A 105 -0.29 -0.58 -1.60
N TYR A 106 -0.75 0.63 -1.29
CA TYR A 106 -0.19 1.88 -1.83
C TYR A 106 1.29 2.02 -1.48
N PHE A 107 1.67 1.90 -0.19
CA PHE A 107 3.07 2.04 0.24
C PHE A 107 3.97 0.95 -0.34
N ALA A 108 3.48 -0.30 -0.39
CA ALA A 108 4.24 -1.39 -0.98
C ALA A 108 4.48 -1.21 -2.48
N LEU A 109 3.47 -0.75 -3.24
CA LEU A 109 3.62 -0.50 -4.67
C LEU A 109 4.50 0.73 -4.95
N GLU A 110 4.40 1.78 -4.13
CA GLU A 110 5.31 2.93 -4.17
C GLU A 110 6.76 2.45 -3.96
N TYR A 111 7.00 1.59 -2.97
CA TYR A 111 8.32 1.00 -2.74
C TYR A 111 8.83 0.17 -3.93
N LEU A 112 7.94 -0.52 -4.65
CA LEU A 112 8.27 -1.25 -5.89
C LEU A 112 8.46 -0.35 -7.12
N GLY A 113 8.46 0.97 -6.92
CA GLY A 113 8.71 1.97 -7.96
C GLY A 113 7.49 2.28 -8.83
N ILE A 114 6.28 1.88 -8.41
CA ILE A 114 5.06 2.28 -9.12
C ILE A 114 4.82 3.78 -8.87
N PRO A 115 4.71 4.61 -9.92
CA PRO A 115 4.51 6.04 -9.75
C PRO A 115 3.24 6.31 -8.94
N THR A 116 3.38 7.04 -7.84
CA THR A 116 2.24 7.36 -6.97
C THR A 116 1.17 8.16 -7.68
N SER A 117 1.51 8.94 -8.72
CA SER A 117 0.56 9.64 -9.59
C SER A 117 -0.41 8.74 -10.35
N LYS A 118 -0.14 7.43 -10.42
CA LYS A 118 -1.02 6.42 -11.03
C LYS A 118 -1.95 5.74 -10.00
N MET A 119 -1.76 5.99 -8.71
CA MET A 119 -2.47 5.30 -7.63
C MET A 119 -3.38 6.25 -6.85
N PHE A 120 -4.63 5.85 -6.65
CA PHE A 120 -5.63 6.65 -5.95
C PHE A 120 -6.37 5.81 -4.92
N LEU A 121 -6.57 6.39 -3.74
CA LEU A 121 -7.46 5.88 -2.71
C LEU A 121 -8.88 6.26 -3.13
N THR A 122 -9.69 5.26 -3.45
CA THR A 122 -11.02 5.48 -4.05
C THR A 122 -12.11 5.01 -3.10
N TYR A 123 -12.94 5.95 -2.67
CA TYR A 123 -14.15 5.68 -1.93
C TYR A 123 -15.26 5.24 -2.88
N VAL A 124 -15.88 4.13 -2.51
CA VAL A 124 -16.98 3.52 -3.26
C VAL A 124 -18.11 3.16 -2.30
N ARG A 125 -19.28 2.87 -2.86
CA ARG A 125 -20.36 2.17 -2.15
C ARG A 125 -20.49 0.77 -2.70
N VAL A 126 -20.61 -0.22 -1.81
CA VAL A 126 -20.95 -1.59 -2.20
C VAL A 126 -22.44 -1.62 -2.54
N LYS A 127 -22.79 -1.96 -3.77
CA LYS A 127 -24.16 -1.85 -4.28
C LYS A 127 -25.19 -2.68 -3.50
N ALA A 128 -24.78 -3.86 -3.01
CA ALA A 128 -25.67 -4.78 -2.32
C ALA A 128 -26.05 -4.31 -0.90
N SER A 129 -25.12 -3.69 -0.17
CA SER A 129 -25.33 -3.25 1.22
C SER A 129 -25.47 -1.73 1.36
N ASN A 130 -25.14 -0.97 0.32
CA ASN A 130 -24.99 0.49 0.32
C ASN A 130 -23.94 1.02 1.32
N GLU A 131 -23.10 0.14 1.86
CA GLU A 131 -22.03 0.48 2.80
C GLU A 131 -20.88 1.20 2.08
N ALA A 132 -20.24 2.12 2.81
CA ALA A 132 -19.02 2.75 2.34
C ALA A 132 -17.88 1.73 2.36
N HIS A 133 -17.02 1.80 1.35
CA HIS A 133 -15.84 0.95 1.20
C HIS A 133 -14.72 1.73 0.53
N MET A 134 -13.49 1.24 0.65
CA MET A 134 -12.32 1.82 -0.02
C MET A 134 -11.59 0.77 -0.84
N VAL A 135 -11.17 1.15 -2.05
CA VAL A 135 -10.32 0.35 -2.93
C VAL A 135 -9.12 1.16 -3.41
N LEU A 136 -8.04 0.48 -3.76
CA LEU A 136 -6.92 1.10 -4.44
C LEU A 136 -7.17 1.02 -5.95
N THR A 137 -7.16 2.16 -6.63
CA THR A 137 -7.29 2.21 -8.08
C THR A 137 -5.96 2.56 -8.73
N TYR A 138 -5.57 1.79 -9.75
CA TYR A 138 -4.39 2.02 -10.56
C TYR A 138 -4.79 2.46 -11.98
N PHE A 139 -4.24 3.58 -12.44
CA PHE A 139 -4.45 4.12 -13.79
C PHE A 139 -3.18 3.98 -14.61
N GLU A 140 -3.23 3.29 -15.75
CA GLU A 140 -2.08 3.21 -16.66
C GLU A 140 -1.78 4.59 -17.28
N THR A 141 -2.82 5.32 -17.64
CA THR A 141 -2.77 6.72 -18.07
C THR A 141 -3.91 7.51 -17.40
N PRO A 142 -3.87 8.85 -17.37
CA PRO A 142 -4.94 9.64 -16.74
C PRO A 142 -6.35 9.37 -17.30
N ASN A 143 -6.46 8.89 -18.55
CA ASN A 143 -7.72 8.61 -19.23
C ASN A 143 -8.03 7.10 -19.36
N SER A 144 -7.16 6.22 -18.85
CA SER A 144 -7.41 4.78 -18.90
C SER A 144 -8.47 4.37 -17.90
N GLU A 145 -9.19 3.31 -18.21
CA GLU A 145 -9.97 2.59 -17.20
C GLU A 145 -9.04 2.07 -16.09
N PRO A 146 -9.36 2.28 -14.79
CA PRO A 146 -8.50 1.82 -13.72
C PRO A 146 -8.67 0.34 -13.42
N LEU A 147 -7.58 -0.27 -12.97
CA LEU A 147 -7.59 -1.54 -12.28
C LEU A 147 -7.96 -1.34 -10.81
N ILE A 148 -8.78 -2.23 -10.27
CA ILE A 148 -9.27 -2.21 -8.89
C ILE A 148 -8.55 -3.27 -8.07
N LEU A 149 -7.84 -2.83 -7.03
CA LEU A 149 -7.22 -3.67 -6.01
C LEU A 149 -8.06 -3.55 -4.73
N ASP A 150 -8.65 -4.67 -4.31
CA ASP A 150 -9.69 -4.72 -3.28
C ASP A 150 -9.45 -5.89 -2.32
N ASN A 151 -9.94 -5.78 -1.08
CA ASN A 151 -9.94 -6.83 -0.07
C ASN A 151 -11.24 -7.65 -0.07
N LEU A 152 -12.37 -7.11 -0.54
CA LEU A 152 -13.62 -7.88 -0.68
C LEU A 152 -13.55 -8.84 -1.86
N LYS A 153 -13.09 -8.34 -3.03
CA LYS A 153 -12.83 -9.17 -4.21
C LYS A 153 -11.34 -9.20 -4.51
N LYS A 154 -10.71 -10.33 -4.23
CA LYS A 154 -9.25 -10.47 -4.27
C LYS A 154 -8.68 -10.45 -5.69
N SER A 155 -9.44 -10.80 -6.72
CA SER A 155 -8.97 -10.68 -8.10
C SER A 155 -8.93 -9.22 -8.55
N ILE A 156 -7.80 -8.80 -9.13
CA ILE A 156 -7.66 -7.48 -9.73
C ILE A 156 -8.50 -7.45 -11.01
N GLN A 157 -9.39 -6.47 -11.12
CA GLN A 157 -10.30 -6.35 -12.25
C GLN A 157 -10.38 -4.89 -12.72
N PRO A 158 -10.59 -4.65 -14.03
CA PRO A 158 -10.93 -3.31 -14.50
C PRO A 158 -12.27 -2.84 -13.92
N ALA A 159 -12.43 -1.54 -13.73
CA ALA A 159 -13.59 -0.94 -13.07
C ALA A 159 -14.95 -1.38 -13.65
N SER A 160 -15.08 -1.50 -14.98
CA SER A 160 -16.27 -1.97 -15.69
C SER A 160 -16.70 -3.38 -15.31
N LYS A 161 -15.80 -4.20 -14.78
CA LYS A 161 -16.10 -5.56 -14.29
C LYS A 161 -16.47 -5.58 -12.80
N ARG A 162 -16.32 -4.46 -12.09
CA ARG A 162 -16.73 -4.26 -10.69
C ARG A 162 -18.08 -3.56 -10.59
N THR A 163 -19.10 -4.19 -11.20
CA THR A 163 -20.49 -3.69 -11.19
C THR A 163 -21.14 -3.69 -9.80
N ASP A 164 -20.47 -4.31 -8.83
CA ASP A 164 -20.79 -4.31 -7.40
C ASP A 164 -20.35 -3.02 -6.68
N LEU A 165 -19.50 -2.19 -7.29
CA LEU A 165 -19.01 -0.95 -6.69
C LEU A 165 -19.55 0.29 -7.42
N VAL A 166 -20.00 1.27 -6.64
CA VAL A 166 -20.40 2.59 -7.14
C VAL A 166 -19.36 3.62 -6.69
N PRO A 167 -18.57 4.23 -7.60
CA PRO A 167 -17.56 5.21 -7.21
C PRO A 167 -18.21 6.48 -6.64
N VAL A 168 -17.66 6.99 -5.54
CA VAL A 168 -18.10 8.24 -4.91
C VAL A 168 -17.07 9.34 -5.18
N PHE A 169 -15.82 9.12 -4.78
CA PHE A 169 -14.71 10.01 -5.08
C PHE A 169 -13.39 9.27 -4.94
N ASN A 170 -12.33 9.80 -5.56
CA ASN A 170 -10.98 9.30 -5.38
C ASN A 170 -10.05 10.46 -4.99
N PHE A 171 -8.94 10.13 -4.34
CA PHE A 171 -7.89 11.10 -4.07
C PHE A 171 -6.52 10.44 -4.15
N ASN A 172 -5.52 11.25 -4.51
CA ASN A 172 -4.13 10.83 -4.51
C ASN A 172 -3.38 11.60 -3.43
N PRO A 173 -2.86 10.92 -2.39
CA PRO A 173 -2.27 11.57 -1.23
C PRO A 173 -1.06 12.46 -1.55
N ASN A 174 -0.33 12.15 -2.63
CA ASN A 174 0.85 12.91 -3.05
C ASN A 174 0.51 14.08 -3.99
N ILE A 175 -0.72 14.13 -4.52
CA ILE A 175 -1.19 15.20 -5.41
C ILE A 175 -2.26 16.07 -4.72
N LEU A 176 -2.58 15.79 -3.46
CA LEU A 176 -3.50 16.57 -2.64
C LEU A 176 -3.10 18.06 -2.62
N LYS A 177 -3.82 18.88 -3.40
CA LYS A 177 -3.72 20.34 -3.43
C LYS A 177 -5.10 20.91 -3.06
N GLY A 178 -5.17 21.81 -2.10
CA GLY A 178 -6.41 22.48 -1.70
C GLY A 178 -6.57 22.61 -0.17
N GLU A 179 -7.77 22.97 0.26
CA GLU A 179 -8.12 23.03 1.69
C GLU A 179 -8.04 21.65 2.35
N LYS A 180 -7.51 21.59 3.58
CA LYS A 180 -7.33 20.33 4.31
C LYS A 180 -8.69 19.72 4.70
N THR A 181 -9.17 18.78 3.91
CA THR A 181 -10.32 17.92 4.25
C THR A 181 -9.98 16.97 5.42
N ALA A 182 -10.98 16.27 5.96
CA ALA A 182 -10.76 15.24 6.98
C ALA A 182 -9.76 14.16 6.53
N ALA A 183 -9.81 13.74 5.26
CA ALA A 183 -8.87 12.78 4.69
C ALA A 183 -7.42 13.31 4.71
N HIS A 184 -7.20 14.61 4.49
CA HIS A 184 -5.85 15.21 4.58
C HIS A 184 -5.28 15.08 5.99
N LYS A 185 -6.10 15.36 7.02
CA LYS A 185 -5.67 15.30 8.42
C LYS A 185 -5.32 13.86 8.85
N LYS A 186 -6.10 12.89 8.39
CA LYS A 186 -5.83 11.47 8.62
C LYS A 186 -4.55 11.02 7.92
N TRP A 187 -4.38 11.39 6.65
CA TRP A 187 -3.16 11.09 5.91
C TRP A 187 -1.92 11.72 6.56
N ASP A 188 -1.98 12.98 7.00
CA ASP A 188 -0.89 13.64 7.73
C ASP A 188 -0.52 12.87 9.01
N THR A 189 -1.53 12.40 9.76
CA THR A 189 -1.35 11.61 10.98
C THR A 189 -0.73 10.24 10.67
N LEU A 190 -1.21 9.58 9.63
CA LEU A 190 -0.68 8.32 9.14
C LEU A 190 0.78 8.45 8.73
N ILE A 191 1.14 9.49 7.98
CA ILE A 191 2.53 9.72 7.54
C ILE A 191 3.44 9.97 8.75
N LYS A 192 2.96 10.73 9.74
CA LYS A 192 3.69 10.92 10.99
C LYS A 192 3.94 9.58 11.71
N ASN A 193 2.92 8.73 11.82
CA ASN A 193 3.02 7.42 12.46
C ASN A 193 3.94 6.46 11.68
N TYR A 194 3.83 6.44 10.34
CA TYR A 194 4.65 5.64 9.45
C TYR A 194 6.13 6.02 9.56
N LYS A 195 6.46 7.31 9.44
CA LYS A 195 7.83 7.82 9.60
C LYS A 195 8.37 7.59 11.01
N GLY A 196 7.49 7.67 12.01
CA GLY A 196 7.78 7.35 13.41
C GLY A 196 7.89 5.85 13.68
N GLN A 197 7.69 4.98 12.68
CA GLN A 197 7.69 3.52 12.81
C GLN A 197 6.75 3.03 13.93
N LYS A 198 5.57 3.63 14.04
CA LYS A 198 4.56 3.23 15.02
C LYS A 198 4.06 1.82 14.68
N ILE A 199 3.99 0.97 15.73
CA ILE A 199 3.47 -0.41 15.70
C ILE A 199 2.47 -0.65 16.82
#